data_AF-A0A3B7DAS9-F1
#
_entry.id   AF-A0A3B7DAS9-F1
#
_cell.length_a   1.000
_cell.length_b   1.000
_cell.length_c   1.000
_cell.angle_alpha   90.00
_cell.angle_beta   90.00
_cell.angle_gamma   90.00
#
_symmetry.space_group_name_H-M   'P 1'
#
loop_
_entity.id
_entity.type
_entity.pdbx_description
1 polymer ?
#
loop_
_entity_poly.entity_id
_entity_poly.type
_entity_poly.pdbx_seq_one_letter_code
_entity_poly.pdbx_strand_id
1 'polypeptide(L)'
;MKIISTLRDNRINASNVLIEMGLSEYAELVKANLQNNEFQRKRVSSSKTVYSLLKSDLLIGCVIPPVVLALNSEAGLADSEKASIDVCTILDNSSSIVILDGLQRTYTILDLLDELDGSPEELARVAESKMRVEVYVGLNRLGILYRMLTLNTGQTPMSLRQQIEMLYSDYIGANVGNIELLRESDGKYATQENQYVFKDVVEGFNAYLNRDELPFDRSGLLENIRSLEKLSKLNQNTEIFEDYIGILDAFVRRANDQIGGTKLPDDWHEESATPFGRTVSQVFKKAQAMSGLGAAIGKHIDREVLGGLGEARELVERVVSENPEDFLIDINASLDWLKNNTSKIGNAQRNFFTFFFRDLLNDESDTFLNLEQSAGSALRKYQDQNV
;
A
#
# COMPACT_ATOMS: atom_id res chain seq x y z
N MET A 1 31.71 -20.62 1.43
CA MET A 1 31.00 -19.58 2.20
C MET A 1 31.77 -19.21 3.47
N LYS A 2 31.95 -17.91 3.78
CA LYS A 2 32.64 -17.40 4.98
C LYS A 2 31.94 -16.18 5.56
N ILE A 3 31.63 -16.19 6.86
CA ILE A 3 31.12 -15.00 7.56
C ILE A 3 32.27 -14.01 7.79
N ILE A 4 32.06 -12.77 7.40
CA ILE A 4 33.02 -11.67 7.49
C ILE A 4 32.70 -10.76 8.67
N SER A 5 31.42 -10.46 8.88
CA SER A 5 30.97 -9.56 9.95
C SER A 5 29.56 -9.94 10.40
N THR A 6 29.26 -9.69 11.67
CA THR A 6 27.91 -9.75 12.22
C THR A 6 27.65 -8.49 13.01
N LEU A 7 26.60 -7.75 12.66
CA LEU A 7 26.17 -6.52 13.32
C LEU A 7 24.75 -6.70 13.85
N ARG A 8 24.43 -6.09 14.99
CA ARG A 8 23.06 -6.04 15.49
C ARG A 8 22.36 -4.81 14.95
N ASP A 9 21.25 -5.01 14.25
CA ASP A 9 20.36 -3.93 13.89
C ASP A 9 19.25 -3.76 14.93
N ASN A 10 19.34 -2.68 15.71
CA ASN A 10 18.39 -2.39 16.78
C ASN A 10 17.04 -1.86 16.27
N ARG A 11 16.97 -1.35 15.04
CA ARG A 11 15.73 -0.77 14.49
C ARG A 11 14.72 -1.85 14.15
N ILE A 12 15.17 -2.94 13.55
CA ILE A 12 14.36 -4.11 13.19
C ILE A 12 14.61 -5.31 14.10
N ASN A 13 15.39 -5.13 15.16
CA ASN A 13 15.74 -6.16 16.13
C ASN A 13 16.25 -7.47 15.48
N ALA A 14 17.10 -7.34 14.47
CA ALA A 14 17.62 -8.45 13.68
C ALA A 14 19.15 -8.44 13.65
N SER A 15 19.76 -9.59 13.39
CA SER A 15 21.20 -9.68 13.19
C SER A 15 21.51 -9.59 11.70
N ASN A 16 22.47 -8.76 11.35
CA ASN A 16 22.91 -8.53 9.98
C ASN A 16 24.26 -9.20 9.77
N VAL A 17 24.31 -10.18 8.88
CA VAL A 17 25.49 -11.02 8.64
C VAL A 17 26.03 -10.74 7.25
N LEU A 18 27.27 -10.27 7.16
CA LEU A 18 27.98 -10.10 5.89
C LEU A 18 28.78 -11.37 5.59
N ILE A 19 28.55 -11.93 4.42
CA ILE A 19 29.10 -13.22 3.99
C ILE A 19 29.86 -13.02 2.68
N GLU A 20 31.01 -13.69 2.57
CA GLU A 20 31.73 -13.87 1.33
C GLU A 20 31.54 -15.30 0.82
N MET A 21 31.10 -15.45 -0.44
CA MET A 21 30.85 -16.76 -1.05
C MET A 21 31.12 -16.72 -2.57
N GLY A 22 31.28 -17.89 -3.18
CA GLY A 22 31.36 -18.03 -4.65
C GLY A 22 30.01 -17.76 -5.32
N LEU A 23 30.03 -17.42 -6.62
CA LEU A 23 28.79 -17.23 -7.40
C LEU A 23 27.97 -18.52 -7.47
N SER A 24 28.60 -19.69 -7.58
CA SER A 24 27.89 -20.98 -7.58
C SER A 24 27.24 -21.28 -6.22
N GLU A 25 27.98 -21.08 -5.12
CA GLU A 25 27.44 -21.24 -3.77
C GLU A 25 26.22 -20.33 -3.54
N TYR A 26 26.29 -19.08 -4.02
CA TYR A 26 25.17 -18.15 -3.97
C TYR A 26 23.98 -18.62 -4.82
N ALA A 27 24.24 -19.07 -6.05
CA ALA A 27 23.20 -19.56 -6.96
C ALA A 27 22.44 -20.74 -6.35
N GLU A 28 23.15 -21.72 -5.79
CA GLU A 28 22.55 -22.87 -5.10
C GLU A 28 21.69 -22.44 -3.90
N LEU A 29 22.16 -21.45 -3.12
CA LEU A 29 21.46 -20.93 -1.95
C LEU A 29 20.08 -20.33 -2.27
N VAL A 30 19.94 -19.68 -3.44
CA VAL A 30 18.75 -18.87 -3.77
C VAL A 30 17.88 -19.44 -4.89
N LYS A 31 18.36 -20.42 -5.68
CA LYS A 31 17.66 -20.94 -6.87
C LYS A 31 16.26 -21.46 -6.57
N ALA A 32 16.07 -22.11 -5.42
CA ALA A 32 14.77 -22.62 -4.98
C ALA A 32 13.81 -21.52 -4.48
N ASN A 33 14.32 -20.31 -4.21
CA ASN A 33 13.66 -19.29 -3.41
C ASN A 33 13.34 -17.99 -4.20
N LEU A 34 13.50 -18.01 -5.53
CA LEU A 34 13.32 -16.82 -6.38
C LEU A 34 11.91 -16.21 -6.31
N GLN A 35 10.92 -16.97 -5.85
CA GLN A 35 9.52 -16.55 -5.73
C GLN A 35 9.05 -16.46 -4.27
N ASN A 36 9.94 -16.62 -3.29
CA ASN A 36 9.57 -16.57 -1.87
C ASN A 36 9.18 -15.17 -1.39
N ASN A 37 9.47 -14.13 -2.18
CA ASN A 37 9.09 -12.76 -1.87
C ASN A 37 7.82 -12.37 -2.63
N GLU A 38 6.66 -12.49 -1.98
CA GLU A 38 5.35 -12.10 -2.55
C GLU A 38 5.28 -10.61 -2.96
N PHE A 39 6.14 -9.78 -2.37
CA PHE A 39 6.18 -8.34 -2.58
C PHE A 39 7.14 -7.91 -3.70
N GLN A 40 7.84 -8.86 -4.31
CA GLN A 40 8.88 -8.55 -5.27
C GLN A 40 8.32 -8.40 -6.69
N ARG A 41 8.82 -7.40 -7.42
CA ARG A 41 8.46 -7.20 -8.83
C ARG A 41 8.96 -8.38 -9.66
N LYS A 42 8.16 -8.78 -10.66
CA LYS A 42 8.54 -9.79 -11.65
C LYS A 42 9.83 -9.38 -12.39
N ARG A 43 10.55 -10.37 -12.89
CA ARG A 43 11.74 -10.19 -13.75
C ARG A 43 11.42 -9.18 -14.86
N VAL A 44 12.28 -8.17 -15.03
CA VAL A 44 12.10 -7.16 -16.07
C VAL A 44 12.54 -7.78 -17.40
N SER A 45 11.61 -7.92 -18.34
CA SER A 45 11.85 -8.56 -19.64
C SER A 45 12.57 -7.66 -20.65
N SER A 46 12.74 -6.36 -20.35
CA SER A 46 13.00 -5.32 -21.35
C SER A 46 14.43 -4.74 -21.43
N SER A 47 15.44 -5.25 -20.72
CA SER A 47 16.81 -4.71 -20.84
C SER A 47 17.87 -5.75 -21.22
N LYS A 48 17.70 -6.42 -22.37
CA LYS A 48 18.71 -7.34 -22.93
C LYS A 48 20.13 -6.76 -22.89
N THR A 49 20.29 -5.44 -23.11
CA THR A 49 21.57 -4.72 -23.14
C THR A 49 22.23 -4.51 -21.77
N VAL A 50 21.45 -4.24 -20.71
CA VAL A 50 22.01 -4.04 -19.36
C VAL A 50 22.38 -5.38 -18.74
N TYR A 51 21.55 -6.42 -18.97
CA TYR A 51 21.87 -7.77 -18.53
C TYR A 51 23.08 -8.34 -19.25
N SER A 52 23.23 -8.10 -20.56
CA SER A 52 24.43 -8.51 -21.28
C SER A 52 25.69 -7.83 -20.77
N LEU A 53 25.60 -6.56 -20.34
CA LEU A 53 26.75 -5.83 -19.79
C LEU A 53 27.19 -6.43 -18.43
N LEU A 54 26.25 -6.66 -17.52
CA LEU A 54 26.60 -7.24 -16.22
C LEU A 54 27.18 -8.65 -16.39
N LYS A 55 26.67 -9.45 -17.34
CA LYS A 55 27.27 -10.76 -17.68
C LYS A 55 28.71 -10.62 -18.16
N SER A 56 28.98 -9.72 -19.10
CA SER A 56 30.34 -9.49 -19.59
C SER A 56 31.28 -9.01 -18.49
N ASP A 57 30.78 -8.17 -17.58
CA ASP A 57 31.57 -7.67 -16.46
C ASP A 57 31.91 -8.79 -15.46
N LEU A 58 30.94 -9.65 -15.15
CA LEU A 58 31.14 -10.83 -14.29
C LEU A 58 32.16 -11.82 -14.89
N LEU A 59 32.16 -12.02 -16.22
CA LEU A 59 33.15 -12.86 -16.91
C LEU A 59 34.59 -12.39 -16.69
N ILE A 60 34.79 -11.06 -16.54
CA ILE A 60 36.10 -10.42 -16.32
C ILE A 60 36.46 -10.36 -14.82
N GLY A 61 35.52 -10.69 -13.92
CA GLY A 61 35.73 -10.68 -12.47
C GLY A 61 35.20 -9.43 -11.76
N CYS A 62 34.16 -8.78 -12.31
CA CYS A 62 33.51 -7.65 -11.66
C CYS A 62 32.93 -8.02 -10.28
N VAL A 63 33.24 -7.19 -9.27
CA VAL A 63 32.66 -7.31 -7.94
C VAL A 63 31.42 -6.43 -7.87
N ILE A 64 30.25 -7.06 -7.78
CA ILE A 64 28.97 -6.37 -7.70
C ILE A 64 28.67 -5.86 -6.28
N PRO A 65 27.80 -4.84 -6.13
CA PRO A 65 27.25 -4.49 -4.82
C PRO A 65 26.59 -5.71 -4.16
N PRO A 66 26.62 -5.83 -2.82
CA PRO A 66 26.06 -6.98 -2.13
C PRO A 66 24.59 -7.21 -2.45
N VAL A 67 24.21 -8.48 -2.61
CA VAL A 67 22.79 -8.88 -2.60
C VAL A 67 22.33 -8.93 -1.15
N VAL A 68 21.09 -8.49 -0.89
CA VAL A 68 20.51 -8.50 0.45
C VAL A 68 19.43 -9.56 0.55
N LEU A 69 19.58 -10.47 1.52
CA LEU A 69 18.68 -11.57 1.83
C LEU A 69 18.08 -11.38 3.24
N ALA A 70 16.97 -12.06 3.49
CA ALA A 70 16.39 -12.23 4.81
C ALA A 70 16.11 -13.71 5.10
N LEU A 71 16.32 -14.10 6.35
CA LEU A 71 15.84 -15.33 6.96
C LEU A 71 14.72 -14.98 7.93
N ASN A 72 13.50 -15.44 7.63
CA ASN A 72 12.31 -15.16 8.42
C ASN A 72 12.45 -15.76 9.84
N SER A 73 12.04 -15.00 10.86
CA SER A 73 11.96 -15.45 12.25
C SER A 73 11.12 -16.71 12.48
N GLU A 74 10.18 -17.02 11.58
CA GLU A 74 9.36 -18.25 11.64
C GLU A 74 10.12 -19.53 11.31
N ALA A 75 11.38 -19.43 10.86
CA ALA A 75 12.26 -20.57 10.61
C ALA A 75 12.73 -21.30 11.89
N GLY A 76 12.09 -21.05 13.05
CA GLY A 76 12.32 -21.81 14.28
C GLY A 76 13.65 -21.49 14.99
N LEU A 77 14.30 -20.37 14.67
CA LEU A 77 15.56 -19.96 15.30
C LEU A 77 15.34 -19.70 16.80
N ALA A 78 15.90 -20.56 17.65
CA ALA A 78 15.79 -20.42 19.10
C ALA A 78 16.47 -19.12 19.57
N ASP A 79 15.97 -18.49 20.64
CA ASP A 79 16.57 -17.26 21.19
C ASP A 79 18.06 -17.41 21.56
N SER A 80 18.53 -18.64 21.82
CA SER A 80 19.92 -18.98 22.07
C SER A 80 20.80 -19.01 20.81
N GLU A 81 20.25 -19.22 19.61
CA GLU A 81 20.98 -19.25 18.32
C GLU A 81 21.24 -17.84 17.78
N LYS A 82 20.51 -16.82 18.29
CA LYS A 82 20.72 -15.41 17.91
C LYS A 82 22.09 -14.86 18.33
N ALA A 83 22.78 -15.53 19.27
CA ALA A 83 24.06 -15.09 19.83
C ALA A 83 25.30 -15.54 19.02
N SER A 84 25.20 -16.60 18.22
CA SER A 84 26.30 -17.04 17.34
C SER A 84 25.74 -17.57 16.01
N ILE A 85 25.36 -16.65 15.12
CA ILE A 85 24.95 -17.03 13.77
C ILE A 85 26.17 -17.56 13.03
N ASP A 86 26.12 -18.81 12.63
CA ASP A 86 27.14 -19.46 11.82
C ASP A 86 26.63 -19.77 10.41
N VAL A 87 27.49 -20.37 9.59
CA VAL A 87 27.15 -20.74 8.21
C VAL A 87 26.06 -21.82 8.17
N CYS A 88 26.09 -22.78 9.11
CA CYS A 88 25.11 -23.86 9.20
C CYS A 88 23.69 -23.32 9.41
N THR A 89 23.55 -22.33 10.30
CA THR A 89 22.28 -21.64 10.56
C THR A 89 21.61 -21.13 9.27
N ILE A 90 22.41 -20.63 8.32
CA ILE A 90 21.92 -20.08 7.05
C ILE A 90 21.58 -21.18 6.04
N LEU A 91 22.42 -22.21 5.96
CA LEU A 91 22.24 -23.33 5.03
C LEU A 91 21.05 -24.20 5.43
N ASP A 92 20.91 -24.51 6.72
CA ASP A 92 19.83 -25.34 7.26
C ASP A 92 18.45 -24.69 7.07
N ASN A 93 18.43 -23.35 7.03
CA ASN A 93 17.22 -22.54 6.83
C ASN A 93 17.12 -21.95 5.41
N SER A 94 17.91 -22.47 4.46
CA SER A 94 17.99 -21.92 3.11
C SER A 94 16.65 -21.89 2.38
N SER A 95 15.74 -22.84 2.62
CA SER A 95 14.39 -22.86 2.04
C SER A 95 13.51 -21.67 2.44
N SER A 96 13.85 -20.98 3.54
CA SER A 96 13.12 -19.84 4.07
C SER A 96 13.75 -18.49 3.68
N ILE A 97 14.76 -18.51 2.80
CA ILE A 97 15.41 -17.30 2.31
C ILE A 97 14.46 -16.47 1.46
N VAL A 98 14.48 -15.18 1.70
CA VAL A 98 13.76 -14.15 0.92
C VAL A 98 14.78 -13.17 0.36
N ILE A 99 14.76 -12.92 -0.95
CA ILE A 99 15.62 -11.91 -1.58
C ILE A 99 14.98 -10.54 -1.37
N LEU A 100 15.63 -9.67 -0.58
CA LEU A 100 15.15 -8.30 -0.32
C LEU A 100 15.58 -7.32 -1.41
N ASP A 101 16.85 -7.40 -1.83
CA ASP A 101 17.42 -6.57 -2.88
C ASP A 101 18.40 -7.36 -3.74
N GLY A 102 18.41 -7.10 -5.05
CA GLY A 102 19.30 -7.78 -6.00
C GLY A 102 18.69 -8.91 -6.81
N LEU A 103 17.36 -9.00 -6.93
CA LEU A 103 16.71 -10.02 -7.77
C LEU A 103 17.21 -10.02 -9.23
N GLN A 104 17.41 -8.84 -9.82
CA GLN A 104 17.90 -8.74 -11.20
C GLN A 104 19.37 -9.20 -11.34
N ARG A 105 20.21 -8.90 -10.33
CA ARG A 105 21.59 -9.43 -10.24
C ARG A 105 21.56 -10.96 -10.11
N THR A 106 20.64 -11.48 -9.32
CA THR A 106 20.43 -12.92 -9.12
C THR A 106 20.08 -13.63 -10.43
N TYR A 107 19.08 -13.15 -11.17
CA TYR A 107 18.77 -13.72 -12.49
C TYR A 107 19.96 -13.65 -13.45
N THR A 108 20.72 -12.55 -13.41
CA THR A 108 21.91 -12.41 -14.27
C THR A 108 22.97 -13.45 -13.96
N ILE A 109 23.24 -13.71 -12.67
CA ILE A 109 24.19 -14.74 -12.22
C ILE A 109 23.70 -16.13 -12.65
N LEU A 110 22.42 -16.45 -12.43
CA LEU A 110 21.85 -17.73 -12.81
C LEU A 110 21.93 -17.96 -14.32
N ASP A 111 21.47 -16.99 -15.12
CA ASP A 111 21.52 -17.11 -16.58
C ASP A 111 22.96 -17.22 -17.09
N LEU A 112 23.94 -16.55 -16.45
CA LEU A 112 25.35 -16.62 -16.83
C LEU A 112 25.93 -18.00 -16.56
N LEU A 113 25.66 -18.57 -15.38
CA LEU A 113 26.14 -19.92 -15.03
C LEU A 113 25.54 -20.97 -15.97
N ASP A 114 24.23 -20.89 -16.24
CA ASP A 114 23.54 -21.79 -17.17
C ASP A 114 24.10 -21.66 -18.62
N GLU A 115 24.48 -20.46 -19.07
CA GLU A 115 25.09 -20.23 -20.39
C GLU A 115 26.53 -20.79 -20.50
N LEU A 116 27.26 -20.89 -19.37
CA LEU A 116 28.64 -21.36 -19.32
C LEU A 116 28.78 -22.88 -19.15
N ASP A 117 27.68 -23.63 -19.01
CA ASP A 117 27.70 -25.10 -18.92
C ASP A 117 28.43 -25.77 -20.10
N GLY A 118 28.51 -25.09 -21.26
CA GLY A 118 29.28 -25.53 -22.44
C GLY A 118 30.79 -25.25 -22.40
N SER A 119 31.28 -24.48 -21.42
CA SER A 119 32.67 -24.00 -21.30
C SER A 119 33.24 -24.28 -19.90
N PRO A 120 33.70 -25.52 -19.60
CA PRO A 120 34.04 -25.92 -18.23
C PRO A 120 35.11 -25.08 -17.54
N GLU A 121 36.14 -24.63 -18.29
CA GLU A 121 37.21 -23.79 -17.74
C GLU A 121 36.72 -22.39 -17.33
N GLU A 122 35.86 -21.79 -18.16
CA GLU A 122 35.27 -20.48 -17.88
C GLU A 122 34.24 -20.59 -16.75
N LEU A 123 33.42 -21.63 -16.75
CA LEU A 123 32.46 -21.92 -15.68
C LEU A 123 33.17 -22.06 -14.34
N ALA A 124 34.26 -22.84 -14.25
CA ALA A 124 35.00 -23.02 -13.00
C ALA A 124 35.54 -21.67 -12.47
N ARG A 125 36.10 -20.83 -13.35
CA ARG A 125 36.60 -19.50 -12.98
C ARG A 125 35.49 -18.57 -12.46
N VAL A 126 34.36 -18.54 -13.16
CA VAL A 126 33.22 -17.67 -12.81
C VAL A 126 32.51 -18.18 -11.56
N ALA A 127 32.31 -19.48 -11.42
CA ALA A 127 31.70 -20.11 -10.25
C ALA A 127 32.44 -19.78 -8.95
N GLU A 128 33.77 -19.78 -8.97
CA GLU A 128 34.59 -19.46 -7.79
C GLU A 128 34.73 -17.96 -7.50
N SER A 129 34.31 -17.09 -8.42
CA SER A 129 34.40 -15.64 -8.26
C SER A 129 33.64 -15.20 -7.02
N LYS A 130 34.31 -14.42 -6.16
CA LYS A 130 33.77 -14.06 -4.85
C LYS A 130 32.79 -12.91 -4.95
N MET A 131 31.67 -13.03 -4.25
CA MET A 131 30.70 -11.97 -4.03
C MET A 131 30.40 -11.81 -2.54
N ARG A 132 29.86 -10.64 -2.20
CA ARG A 132 29.35 -10.36 -0.86
C ARG A 132 27.83 -10.50 -0.84
N VAL A 133 27.32 -11.13 0.20
CA VAL A 133 25.90 -11.28 0.47
C VAL A 133 25.64 -10.82 1.89
N GLU A 134 24.62 -9.99 2.06
CA GLU A 134 24.18 -9.50 3.35
C GLU A 134 22.89 -10.24 3.74
N VAL A 135 22.87 -10.91 4.90
CA VAL A 135 21.74 -11.71 5.36
C VAL A 135 21.22 -11.14 6.67
N TYR A 136 19.96 -10.69 6.66
CA TYR A 136 19.26 -10.33 7.88
C TYR A 136 18.59 -11.57 8.49
N VAL A 137 19.00 -11.93 9.71
CA VAL A 137 18.54 -13.11 10.43
C VAL A 137 17.60 -12.72 11.57
N GLY A 138 16.45 -13.39 11.62
CA GLY A 138 15.41 -13.16 12.63
C GLY A 138 14.50 -11.99 12.29
N LEU A 139 14.37 -11.66 11.00
CA LEU A 139 13.43 -10.65 10.54
C LEU A 139 11.99 -11.20 10.57
N ASN A 140 11.08 -10.47 11.22
CA ASN A 140 9.65 -10.69 11.05
C ASN A 140 9.17 -10.05 9.74
N ARG A 141 7.93 -10.36 9.33
CA ARG A 141 7.33 -9.83 8.09
C ARG A 141 7.36 -8.30 7.99
N LEU A 142 7.07 -7.60 9.09
CA LEU A 142 7.11 -6.13 9.12
C LEU A 142 8.54 -5.58 8.97
N GLY A 143 9.54 -6.27 9.52
CA GLY A 143 10.95 -5.92 9.36
C GLY A 143 11.45 -6.19 7.93
N ILE A 144 10.97 -7.24 7.26
CA ILE A 144 11.17 -7.47 5.82
C ILE A 144 10.62 -6.27 5.03
N LEU A 145 9.37 -5.89 5.28
CA LEU A 145 8.72 -4.77 4.61
C LEU A 145 9.45 -3.44 4.84
N TYR A 146 9.80 -3.14 6.09
CA TYR A 146 10.60 -1.95 6.44
C TYR A 146 11.94 -1.94 5.68
N ARG A 147 12.61 -3.08 5.59
CA ARG A 147 13.86 -3.19 4.81
C ARG A 147 13.65 -3.02 3.33
N MET A 148 12.63 -3.61 2.73
CA MET A 148 12.33 -3.39 1.32
C MET A 148 12.06 -1.92 0.99
N LEU A 149 11.44 -1.16 1.92
CA LEU A 149 11.15 0.26 1.74
C LEU A 149 12.35 1.19 1.97
N THR A 150 13.32 0.73 2.77
CA THR A 150 14.53 1.50 3.12
C THR A 150 15.74 1.10 2.29
N LEU A 151 15.81 -0.14 1.81
CA LEU A 151 16.77 -0.57 0.79
C LEU A 151 16.44 0.18 -0.49
N ASN A 152 17.47 0.70 -1.16
CA ASN A 152 17.35 1.56 -2.35
C ASN A 152 16.72 2.95 -2.10
N THR A 153 16.66 3.44 -0.85
CA THR A 153 16.41 4.87 -0.59
C THR A 153 17.46 5.72 -1.31
N GLY A 154 17.04 6.52 -2.30
CA GLY A 154 17.93 7.34 -3.13
C GLY A 154 18.03 6.90 -4.60
N GLN A 155 17.51 5.72 -4.96
CA GLN A 155 17.28 5.31 -6.35
C GLN A 155 15.82 5.60 -6.76
N THR A 156 15.40 5.24 -7.98
CA THR A 156 14.00 5.38 -8.43
C THR A 156 13.06 4.74 -7.42
N PRO A 157 12.31 5.53 -6.64
CA PRO A 157 11.57 5.01 -5.52
C PRO A 157 10.40 4.17 -6.01
N MET A 158 10.11 3.11 -5.25
CA MET A 158 8.86 2.39 -5.38
C MET A 158 7.68 3.36 -5.20
N SER A 159 6.61 3.25 -6.01
CA SER A 159 5.50 4.20 -5.93
C SER A 159 4.82 4.09 -4.56
N LEU A 160 4.35 5.22 -4.00
CA LEU A 160 3.65 5.22 -2.71
C LEU A 160 2.49 4.21 -2.70
N ARG A 161 1.79 4.08 -3.82
CA ARG A 161 0.72 3.09 -4.01
C ARG A 161 1.20 1.67 -3.75
N GLN A 162 2.27 1.24 -4.41
CA GLN A 162 2.82 -0.10 -4.20
C GLN A 162 3.25 -0.30 -2.73
N GLN A 163 3.79 0.75 -2.08
CA GLN A 163 4.25 0.65 -0.69
C GLN A 163 3.08 0.40 0.26
N ILE A 164 1.96 1.09 0.02
CA ILE A 164 0.70 0.84 0.73
C ILE A 164 0.20 -0.59 0.47
N GLU A 165 0.15 -1.02 -0.80
CA GLU A 165 -0.35 -2.36 -1.13
C GLU A 165 0.49 -3.48 -0.47
N MET A 166 1.82 -3.31 -0.37
CA MET A 166 2.69 -4.25 0.36
C MET A 166 2.39 -4.29 1.87
N LEU A 167 2.31 -3.13 2.51
CA LEU A 167 2.13 -3.03 3.97
C LEU A 167 0.76 -3.53 4.44
N TYR A 168 -0.26 -3.36 3.61
CA TYR A 168 -1.64 -3.71 3.94
C TYR A 168 -2.10 -5.00 3.27
N SER A 169 -1.18 -5.78 2.70
CA SER A 169 -1.51 -6.98 1.92
C SER A 169 -2.39 -8.01 2.64
N ASP A 170 -2.32 -8.10 3.98
CA ASP A 170 -3.18 -8.99 4.78
C ASP A 170 -4.67 -8.66 4.64
N TYR A 171 -4.99 -7.39 4.35
CA TYR A 171 -6.37 -6.93 4.19
C TYR A 171 -6.95 -7.24 2.81
N ILE A 172 -6.14 -7.68 1.84
CA ILE A 172 -6.64 -8.03 0.50
C ILE A 172 -7.60 -9.22 0.55
N GLY A 173 -7.38 -10.15 1.50
CA GLY A 173 -8.22 -11.32 1.72
C GLY A 173 -9.37 -11.10 2.71
N ALA A 174 -9.58 -9.87 3.19
CA ALA A 174 -10.65 -9.54 4.12
C ALA A 174 -12.01 -9.86 3.49
N ASN A 175 -12.83 -10.63 4.20
CA ASN A 175 -14.04 -11.24 3.63
C ASN A 175 -15.25 -10.36 3.90
N VAL A 176 -15.37 -9.25 3.18
CA VAL A 176 -16.54 -8.36 3.28
C VAL A 176 -17.59 -8.73 2.24
N GLY A 177 -18.20 -9.91 2.42
CA GLY A 177 -19.29 -10.39 1.57
C GLY A 177 -18.90 -10.47 0.09
N ASN A 178 -19.51 -9.62 -0.75
CA ASN A 178 -19.29 -9.60 -2.20
C ASN A 178 -18.35 -8.48 -2.67
N ILE A 179 -17.65 -7.79 -1.77
CA ILE A 179 -16.80 -6.65 -2.14
C ILE A 179 -15.46 -7.12 -2.71
N GLU A 180 -15.05 -6.57 -3.86
CA GLU A 180 -13.78 -6.91 -4.52
C GLU A 180 -12.80 -5.73 -4.44
N LEU A 181 -11.63 -5.96 -3.83
CA LEU A 181 -10.56 -4.97 -3.73
C LEU A 181 -9.54 -5.19 -4.85
N LEU A 182 -9.38 -4.21 -5.73
CA LEU A 182 -8.52 -4.27 -6.90
C LEU A 182 -7.18 -3.56 -6.67
N ARG A 183 -6.08 -4.25 -6.97
CA ARG A 183 -4.72 -3.70 -6.93
C ARG A 183 -4.27 -3.14 -8.27
N GLU A 184 -3.21 -2.34 -8.25
CA GLU A 184 -2.55 -1.90 -9.48
C GLU A 184 -2.01 -3.10 -10.28
N SER A 185 -1.45 -4.09 -9.58
CA SER A 185 -0.86 -5.29 -10.19
C SER A 185 -1.86 -6.13 -10.97
N ASP A 186 -3.16 -6.00 -10.69
CA ASP A 186 -4.20 -6.82 -11.30
C ASP A 186 -4.57 -6.33 -12.71
N GLY A 187 -4.17 -5.10 -13.09
CA GLY A 187 -4.42 -4.53 -14.42
C GLY A 187 -5.90 -4.30 -14.73
N LYS A 188 -6.77 -4.35 -13.73
CA LYS A 188 -8.23 -4.15 -13.83
C LYS A 188 -8.63 -2.77 -13.33
N TYR A 189 -9.71 -2.24 -13.89
CA TYR A 189 -10.36 -1.02 -13.41
C TYR A 189 -11.60 -1.39 -12.58
N ALA A 190 -11.82 -0.65 -11.49
CA ALA A 190 -13.01 -0.77 -10.65
C ALA A 190 -14.22 -0.21 -11.38
N THR A 191 -14.92 -1.05 -12.13
CA THR A 191 -16.07 -0.64 -12.96
C THR A 191 -17.40 -1.04 -12.35
N GLN A 192 -17.42 -2.13 -11.58
CA GLN A 192 -18.62 -2.61 -10.89
C GLN A 192 -18.85 -1.86 -9.59
N GLU A 193 -20.09 -1.84 -9.10
CA GLU A 193 -20.46 -1.12 -7.87
C GLU A 193 -19.70 -1.63 -6.64
N ASN A 194 -19.58 -2.95 -6.50
CA ASN A 194 -18.89 -3.64 -5.41
C ASN A 194 -17.35 -3.69 -5.54
N GLN A 195 -16.76 -3.08 -6.58
CA GLN A 195 -15.31 -3.08 -6.80
C GLN A 195 -14.66 -1.80 -6.30
N TYR A 196 -13.61 -1.87 -5.48
CA TYR A 196 -12.92 -0.68 -4.99
C TYR A 196 -11.42 -0.77 -5.24
N VAL A 197 -10.77 0.37 -5.46
CA VAL A 197 -9.32 0.43 -5.57
C VAL A 197 -8.72 0.23 -4.18
N PHE A 198 -7.95 -0.84 -3.99
CA PHE A 198 -7.46 -1.25 -2.68
C PHE A 198 -6.69 -0.14 -1.96
N LYS A 199 -5.78 0.53 -2.68
CA LYS A 199 -5.00 1.67 -2.17
C LYS A 199 -5.89 2.81 -1.63
N ASP A 200 -6.96 3.15 -2.35
CA ASP A 200 -7.83 4.27 -1.97
C ASP A 200 -8.66 3.92 -0.73
N VAL A 201 -9.09 2.66 -0.61
CA VAL A 201 -9.77 2.14 0.58
C VAL A 201 -8.84 2.18 1.79
N VAL A 202 -7.57 1.78 1.63
CA VAL A 202 -6.57 1.84 2.71
C VAL A 202 -6.30 3.29 3.14
N GLU A 203 -6.24 4.25 2.23
CA GLU A 203 -6.16 5.67 2.58
C GLU A 203 -7.39 6.13 3.36
N GLY A 204 -8.58 5.66 2.99
CA GLY A 204 -9.82 5.91 3.71
C GLY A 204 -9.82 5.36 5.14
N PHE A 205 -9.44 4.09 5.28
CA PHE A 205 -9.34 3.42 6.57
C PHE A 205 -8.32 4.08 7.50
N ASN A 206 -7.19 4.52 6.95
CA ASN A 206 -6.20 5.23 7.75
C ASN A 206 -6.65 6.63 8.15
N ALA A 207 -7.43 7.30 7.30
CA ALA A 207 -8.04 8.56 7.69
C ALA A 207 -9.00 8.38 8.88
N TYR A 208 -9.71 7.25 8.92
CA TYR A 208 -10.43 6.82 10.10
C TYR A 208 -9.49 6.64 11.29
N LEU A 209 -8.47 5.78 11.22
CA LEU A 209 -7.57 5.52 12.36
C LEU A 209 -6.89 6.78 12.93
N ASN A 210 -6.46 7.69 12.06
CA ASN A 210 -5.69 8.87 12.45
C ASN A 210 -6.55 10.11 12.70
N ARG A 211 -7.87 10.05 12.42
CA ARG A 211 -8.77 11.22 12.45
C ARG A 211 -8.33 12.33 11.50
N ASP A 212 -7.67 11.96 10.40
CA ASP A 212 -7.04 12.90 9.48
C ASP A 212 -7.29 12.46 8.03
N GLU A 213 -7.99 13.29 7.29
CA GLU A 213 -8.36 13.06 5.89
C GLU A 213 -7.20 13.21 4.90
N LEU A 214 -6.07 13.78 5.34
CA LEU A 214 -4.93 14.08 4.49
C LEU A 214 -4.25 12.81 3.97
N PRO A 215 -3.71 12.85 2.73
CA PRO A 215 -3.07 11.70 2.12
C PRO A 215 -1.75 11.38 2.83
N PHE A 216 -1.34 10.12 2.72
CA PHE A 216 -0.04 9.70 3.20
C PHE A 216 1.12 10.41 2.50
N ASP A 217 2.12 10.76 3.30
CA ASP A 217 3.47 10.95 2.81
C ASP A 217 4.36 9.73 3.17
N ARG A 218 5.58 9.72 2.63
CA ARG A 218 6.51 8.59 2.83
C ARG A 218 6.93 8.44 4.30
N SER A 219 7.02 9.53 5.05
CA SER A 219 7.34 9.54 6.48
C SER A 219 6.25 8.86 7.29
N GLY A 220 4.99 9.26 7.09
CA GLY A 220 3.83 8.71 7.76
C GLY A 220 3.65 7.21 7.49
N LEU A 221 3.99 6.75 6.28
CA LEU A 221 3.95 5.33 5.96
C LEU A 221 4.94 4.50 6.82
N LEU A 222 6.18 4.98 6.97
CA LEU A 222 7.20 4.29 7.79
C LEU A 222 6.88 4.34 9.29
N GLU A 223 6.21 5.38 9.75
CA GLU A 223 5.72 5.46 11.13
C GLU A 223 4.58 4.46 11.37
N ASN A 224 3.67 4.32 10.41
CA ASN A 224 2.55 3.37 10.51
C ASN A 224 2.97 1.90 10.54
N ILE A 225 4.14 1.52 10.04
CA ILE A 225 4.67 0.16 10.21
C ILE A 225 4.77 -0.20 11.70
N ARG A 226 5.16 0.76 12.55
CA ARG A 226 5.25 0.55 14.01
C ARG A 226 3.87 0.44 14.64
N SER A 227 2.89 1.20 14.13
CA SER A 227 1.49 1.09 14.54
C SER A 227 0.95 -0.29 14.16
N LEU A 228 1.14 -0.73 12.91
CA LEU A 228 0.77 -2.06 12.44
C LEU A 228 1.43 -3.18 13.26
N GLU A 229 2.68 -3.02 13.70
CA GLU A 229 3.37 -4.00 14.56
C GLU A 229 2.76 -4.13 15.96
N LYS A 230 2.29 -3.02 16.53
CA LYS A 230 1.58 -3.03 17.81
C LYS A 230 0.17 -3.60 17.65
N LEU A 231 -0.47 -3.34 16.51
CA LEU A 231 -1.87 -3.67 16.23
C LEU A 231 -2.06 -5.12 15.74
N SER A 232 -1.10 -5.69 15.01
CA SER A 232 -1.14 -7.08 14.52
C SER A 232 -1.19 -8.12 15.64
N LYS A 233 -0.74 -7.77 16.84
CA LYS A 233 -0.82 -8.63 18.03
C LYS A 233 -2.24 -8.80 18.60
N LEU A 234 -3.21 -8.02 18.13
CA LEU A 234 -4.55 -7.94 18.72
C LEU A 234 -5.67 -8.56 17.88
N ASN A 235 -5.44 -8.99 16.63
CA ASN A 235 -6.45 -9.52 15.67
C ASN A 235 -7.70 -8.64 15.39
N GLN A 236 -7.91 -7.55 16.12
CA GLN A 236 -9.07 -6.66 16.02
C GLN A 236 -9.11 -5.81 14.74
N ASN A 237 -7.98 -5.68 14.03
CA ASN A 237 -7.89 -4.73 12.92
C ASN A 237 -8.53 -5.21 11.62
N THR A 238 -8.55 -6.53 11.35
CA THR A 238 -9.21 -7.04 10.15
C THR A 238 -10.71 -6.77 10.26
N GLU A 239 -11.31 -7.02 11.42
CA GLU A 239 -12.73 -6.72 11.67
C GLU A 239 -13.04 -5.22 11.51
N ILE A 240 -12.23 -4.32 12.08
CA ILE A 240 -12.44 -2.86 11.95
C ILE A 240 -12.27 -2.42 10.48
N PHE A 241 -11.31 -3.00 9.75
CA PHE A 241 -11.14 -2.73 8.32
C PHE A 241 -12.34 -3.22 7.50
N GLU A 242 -12.83 -4.42 7.81
CA GLU A 242 -14.03 -5.02 7.20
C GLU A 242 -15.28 -4.17 7.47
N ASP A 243 -15.46 -3.68 8.70
CA ASP A 243 -16.54 -2.77 9.09
C ASP A 243 -16.46 -1.45 8.34
N TYR A 244 -15.27 -0.84 8.26
CA TYR A 244 -15.06 0.40 7.51
C TYR A 244 -15.42 0.24 6.03
N ILE A 245 -14.96 -0.83 5.39
CA ILE A 245 -15.33 -1.14 4.00
C ILE A 245 -16.83 -1.37 3.87
N GLY A 246 -17.43 -2.10 4.82
CA GLY A 246 -18.86 -2.35 4.86
C GLY A 246 -19.67 -1.06 4.90
N ILE A 247 -19.25 -0.07 5.70
CA ILE A 247 -19.88 1.24 5.76
C ILE A 247 -19.71 2.00 4.44
N LEU A 248 -18.51 2.02 3.86
CA LEU A 248 -18.26 2.67 2.57
C LEU A 248 -19.15 2.09 1.47
N ASP A 249 -19.24 0.76 1.38
CA ASP A 249 -20.05 0.10 0.36
C ASP A 249 -21.55 0.30 0.60
N ALA A 250 -22.00 0.22 1.85
CA ALA A 250 -23.38 0.53 2.22
C ALA A 250 -23.77 1.97 1.83
N PHE A 251 -22.89 2.93 2.11
CA PHE A 251 -23.09 4.33 1.72
C PHE A 251 -23.17 4.48 0.19
N VAL A 252 -22.20 3.94 -0.55
CA VAL A 252 -22.16 4.09 -2.02
C VAL A 252 -23.39 3.45 -2.67
N ARG A 253 -23.81 2.27 -2.22
CA ARG A 253 -25.04 1.62 -2.72
C ARG A 253 -26.27 2.44 -2.38
N ARG A 254 -26.41 2.87 -1.12
CA ARG A 254 -27.55 3.68 -0.71
C ARG A 254 -27.63 4.99 -1.48
N ALA A 255 -26.51 5.69 -1.66
CA ALA A 255 -26.47 6.91 -2.45
C ALA A 255 -26.79 6.64 -3.93
N ASN A 256 -26.29 5.55 -4.52
CA ASN A 256 -26.69 5.15 -5.88
C ASN A 256 -28.20 4.85 -5.96
N ASP A 257 -28.80 4.19 -4.95
CA ASP A 257 -30.24 3.90 -4.93
C ASP A 257 -31.08 5.18 -4.83
N GLN A 258 -30.63 6.16 -4.04
CA GLN A 258 -31.31 7.45 -3.89
C GLN A 258 -31.20 8.32 -5.15
N ILE A 259 -30.05 8.31 -5.81
CA ILE A 259 -29.83 9.08 -7.03
C ILE A 259 -30.38 8.36 -8.27
N GLY A 260 -30.49 7.04 -8.21
CA GLY A 260 -30.93 6.18 -9.30
C GLY A 260 -30.01 6.26 -10.52
N GLY A 261 -30.61 6.21 -11.71
CA GLY A 261 -29.90 6.32 -12.98
C GLY A 261 -29.47 7.75 -13.35
N THR A 262 -29.70 8.73 -12.48
CA THR A 262 -29.40 10.15 -12.72
C THR A 262 -27.90 10.35 -12.90
N LYS A 263 -27.55 11.23 -13.85
CA LYS A 263 -26.18 11.61 -14.13
C LYS A 263 -26.09 13.12 -14.20
N LEU A 264 -24.88 13.63 -13.99
CA LEU A 264 -24.58 15.04 -14.24
C LEU A 264 -24.96 15.38 -15.70
N PRO A 265 -25.69 16.48 -15.94
CA PRO A 265 -26.09 16.91 -17.28
C PRO A 265 -24.90 17.06 -18.24
N ASP A 266 -25.10 16.72 -19.52
CA ASP A 266 -24.03 16.78 -20.52
C ASP A 266 -23.58 18.21 -20.85
N ASP A 267 -24.48 19.17 -20.68
CA ASP A 267 -24.29 20.61 -20.80
C ASP A 267 -23.85 21.27 -19.48
N TRP A 268 -23.49 20.48 -18.46
CA TRP A 268 -22.87 21.01 -17.26
C TRP A 268 -21.54 21.68 -17.62
N HIS A 269 -21.45 22.96 -17.31
CA HIS A 269 -20.31 23.82 -17.61
C HIS A 269 -20.01 24.70 -16.39
N GLU A 270 -18.93 24.35 -15.70
CA GLU A 270 -18.25 25.25 -14.76
C GLU A 270 -16.91 25.70 -15.37
N GLU A 271 -16.12 26.47 -14.62
CA GLU A 271 -14.83 27.00 -15.08
C GLU A 271 -13.85 25.89 -15.51
N SER A 272 -13.91 24.69 -14.90
CA SER A 272 -13.20 23.52 -15.43
C SER A 272 -13.99 22.74 -16.47
N ALA A 273 -13.32 22.42 -17.58
CA ALA A 273 -13.85 21.58 -18.66
C ALA A 273 -14.15 20.11 -18.28
N THR A 274 -13.83 19.65 -17.06
CA THR A 274 -14.01 18.24 -16.67
C THR A 274 -14.60 18.13 -15.27
N PRO A 275 -15.78 17.50 -15.11
CA PRO A 275 -16.40 17.34 -13.80
C PRO A 275 -15.59 16.41 -12.89
N PHE A 276 -15.80 16.54 -11.59
CA PHE A 276 -15.21 15.61 -10.64
C PHE A 276 -15.78 14.20 -10.83
N GLY A 277 -17.10 14.06 -10.98
CA GLY A 277 -17.72 12.77 -11.25
C GLY A 277 -19.14 12.94 -11.77
N ARG A 278 -19.49 12.20 -12.84
CA ARG A 278 -20.82 12.27 -13.46
C ARG A 278 -21.86 11.41 -12.75
N THR A 279 -21.43 10.50 -11.88
CA THR A 279 -22.31 9.64 -11.07
C THR A 279 -21.83 9.60 -9.63
N VAL A 280 -22.70 9.24 -8.70
CA VAL A 280 -22.36 8.99 -7.28
C VAL A 280 -21.15 8.07 -7.16
N SER A 281 -21.17 6.95 -7.89
CA SER A 281 -20.04 6.01 -7.90
C SER A 281 -18.73 6.66 -8.34
N GLN A 282 -18.74 7.55 -9.34
CA GLN A 282 -17.53 8.25 -9.77
C GLN A 282 -17.04 9.30 -8.76
N VAL A 283 -17.93 9.86 -7.95
CA VAL A 283 -17.60 10.83 -6.90
C VAL A 283 -17.06 10.12 -5.66
N PHE A 284 -17.81 9.16 -5.12
CA PHE A 284 -17.54 8.59 -3.80
C PHE A 284 -16.59 7.41 -3.79
N LYS A 285 -16.28 6.82 -4.97
CA LYS A 285 -15.24 5.78 -5.09
C LYS A 285 -13.85 6.34 -5.38
N LYS A 286 -13.63 7.64 -5.10
CA LYS A 286 -12.32 8.27 -5.16
C LYS A 286 -11.71 8.41 -3.76
N ALA A 287 -10.38 8.36 -3.69
CA ALA A 287 -9.63 8.47 -2.44
C ALA A 287 -10.02 9.68 -1.58
N GLN A 288 -10.34 10.83 -2.20
CA GLN A 288 -10.74 12.03 -1.46
C GLN A 288 -12.01 11.83 -0.65
N ALA A 289 -13.01 11.18 -1.25
CA ALA A 289 -14.29 10.92 -0.60
C ALA A 289 -14.16 9.82 0.46
N MET A 290 -13.42 8.75 0.17
CA MET A 290 -13.16 7.67 1.13
C MET A 290 -12.45 8.19 2.38
N SER A 291 -11.39 9.00 2.22
CA SER A 291 -10.71 9.58 3.37
C SER A 291 -11.54 10.60 4.12
N GLY A 292 -12.40 11.37 3.42
CA GLY A 292 -13.37 12.23 4.09
C GLY A 292 -14.35 11.44 4.96
N LEU A 293 -14.88 10.31 4.46
CA LEU A 293 -15.75 9.41 5.22
C LEU A 293 -15.04 8.86 6.45
N GLY A 294 -13.84 8.30 6.27
CA GLY A 294 -13.06 7.73 7.36
C GLY A 294 -12.77 8.76 8.45
N ALA A 295 -12.23 9.92 8.09
CA ALA A 295 -11.92 10.99 9.05
C ALA A 295 -13.19 11.50 9.77
N ALA A 296 -14.31 11.65 9.06
CA ALA A 296 -15.57 12.08 9.65
C ALA A 296 -16.07 11.10 10.72
N ILE A 297 -16.14 9.80 10.39
CA ILE A 297 -16.57 8.75 11.33
C ILE A 297 -15.67 8.74 12.56
N GLY A 298 -14.34 8.74 12.35
CA GLY A 298 -13.40 8.74 13.46
C GLY A 298 -13.56 9.95 14.38
N LYS A 299 -13.67 11.15 13.80
CA LYS A 299 -13.85 12.41 14.57
C LYS A 299 -15.17 12.42 15.32
N HIS A 300 -16.23 11.84 14.77
CA HIS A 300 -17.54 11.77 15.41
C HIS A 300 -17.57 10.78 16.57
N ILE A 301 -16.92 9.62 16.44
CA ILE A 301 -16.78 8.66 17.54
C ILE A 301 -16.01 9.28 18.71
N ASP A 302 -14.89 9.97 18.44
CA ASP A 302 -14.11 10.63 19.51
C ASP A 302 -14.88 11.76 20.21
N ARG A 303 -15.88 12.33 19.55
CA ARG A 303 -16.73 13.41 20.06
C ARG A 303 -18.05 12.92 20.62
N GLU A 304 -18.25 11.60 20.71
CA GLU A 304 -19.48 10.97 21.18
C GLU A 304 -20.73 11.35 20.36
N VAL A 305 -20.53 11.79 19.10
CA VAL A 305 -21.62 12.02 18.12
C VAL A 305 -22.08 10.69 17.53
N LEU A 306 -21.17 9.72 17.41
CA LEU A 306 -21.48 8.34 17.03
C LEU A 306 -20.99 7.39 18.12
N GLY A 307 -21.81 6.42 18.51
CA GLY A 307 -21.47 5.36 19.45
C GLY A 307 -20.51 4.31 18.90
N GLY A 308 -20.28 4.28 17.58
CA GLY A 308 -19.30 3.40 16.95
C GLY A 308 -19.52 3.18 15.44
N LEU A 309 -18.76 2.24 14.88
CA LEU A 309 -18.87 1.86 13.46
C LEU A 309 -20.25 1.26 13.11
N GLY A 310 -20.87 0.53 14.04
CA GLY A 310 -22.21 -0.04 13.84
C GLY A 310 -23.27 1.04 13.58
N GLU A 311 -23.30 2.09 14.41
CA GLU A 311 -24.21 3.23 14.23
C GLU A 311 -23.90 4.00 12.93
N ALA A 312 -22.62 4.21 12.62
CA ALA A 312 -22.23 4.82 11.35
C ALA A 312 -22.80 4.05 10.15
N ARG A 313 -22.79 2.71 10.20
CA ARG A 313 -23.38 1.85 9.18
C ARG A 313 -24.90 2.05 9.06
N GLU A 314 -25.61 2.06 10.17
CA GLU A 314 -27.07 2.26 10.19
C GLU A 314 -27.45 3.63 9.61
N LEU A 315 -26.68 4.68 9.91
CA LEU A 315 -26.93 6.03 9.40
C LEU A 315 -26.68 6.14 7.89
N VAL A 316 -25.58 5.59 7.37
CA VAL A 316 -25.31 5.67 5.93
C VAL A 316 -26.36 4.93 5.10
N GLU A 317 -26.99 3.88 5.64
CA GLU A 317 -28.09 3.16 4.97
C GLU A 317 -29.41 3.95 4.95
N ARG A 318 -29.50 5.04 5.72
CA ARG A 318 -30.69 5.90 5.84
C ARG A 318 -30.59 7.21 5.06
N VAL A 319 -29.45 7.50 4.42
CA VAL A 319 -29.30 8.76 3.66
C VAL A 319 -30.35 8.88 2.56
N VAL A 320 -30.74 10.11 2.26
CA VAL A 320 -31.79 10.44 1.29
C VAL A 320 -31.33 11.51 0.31
N SER A 321 -31.94 11.49 -0.87
CA SER A 321 -31.87 12.56 -1.86
C SER A 321 -33.29 12.92 -2.28
N GLU A 322 -33.57 14.22 -2.31
CA GLU A 322 -34.86 14.76 -2.77
C GLU A 322 -34.77 15.25 -4.22
N ASN A 323 -33.60 15.78 -4.61
CA ASN A 323 -33.33 16.32 -5.93
C ASN A 323 -31.99 15.75 -6.46
N PRO A 324 -32.01 14.52 -7.03
CA PRO A 324 -30.80 13.82 -7.46
C PRO A 324 -29.93 14.56 -8.48
N GLU A 325 -30.55 15.32 -9.39
CA GLU A 325 -29.84 16.10 -10.40
C GLU A 325 -29.13 17.30 -9.77
N ASP A 326 -29.85 18.07 -8.95
CA ASP A 326 -29.31 19.20 -8.21
C ASP A 326 -28.15 18.77 -7.31
N PHE A 327 -28.27 17.62 -6.62
CA PHE A 327 -27.17 17.04 -5.84
C PHE A 327 -25.88 16.89 -6.66
N LEU A 328 -25.98 16.30 -7.86
CA LEU A 328 -24.83 16.06 -8.72
C LEU A 328 -24.26 17.37 -9.27
N ILE A 329 -25.10 18.34 -9.60
CA ILE A 329 -24.66 19.67 -10.04
C ILE A 329 -23.91 20.37 -8.90
N ASP A 330 -24.53 20.47 -7.72
CA ASP A 330 -24.00 21.21 -6.57
C ASP A 330 -22.68 20.63 -6.05
N ILE A 331 -22.58 19.30 -5.96
CA ILE A 331 -21.34 18.66 -5.51
C ILE A 331 -20.21 18.87 -6.52
N ASN A 332 -20.50 18.83 -7.83
CA ASN A 332 -19.48 19.09 -8.85
C ASN A 332 -19.09 20.58 -8.88
N ALA A 333 -20.04 21.50 -8.74
CA ALA A 333 -19.76 22.93 -8.64
C ALA A 333 -18.89 23.26 -7.42
N SER A 334 -19.21 22.66 -6.26
CA SER A 334 -18.39 22.80 -5.04
C SER A 334 -16.96 22.31 -5.25
N LEU A 335 -16.78 21.15 -5.87
CA LEU A 335 -15.47 20.57 -6.13
C LEU A 335 -14.69 21.33 -7.22
N ASP A 336 -15.38 21.96 -8.17
CA ASP A 336 -14.76 22.85 -9.15
C ASP A 336 -14.29 24.16 -8.51
N TRP A 337 -15.12 24.76 -7.66
CA TRP A 337 -14.75 25.93 -6.90
C TRP A 337 -13.47 25.69 -6.08
N LEU A 338 -13.37 24.55 -5.38
CA LEU A 338 -12.17 24.17 -4.63
C LEU A 338 -10.94 24.03 -5.53
N LYS A 339 -11.13 23.52 -6.75
CA LYS A 339 -10.05 23.36 -7.72
C LYS A 339 -9.48 24.71 -8.16
N ASN A 340 -10.32 25.72 -8.33
CA ASN A 340 -9.92 27.03 -8.84
C ASN A 340 -9.44 27.99 -7.73
N ASN A 341 -9.85 27.74 -6.48
CA ASN A 341 -9.58 28.65 -5.35
C ASN A 341 -8.54 28.10 -4.35
N THR A 342 -7.92 26.95 -4.61
CA THR A 342 -6.95 26.34 -3.66
C THR A 342 -5.68 25.84 -4.35
N SER A 343 -4.54 25.94 -3.64
CA SER A 343 -3.24 25.47 -4.15
C SER A 343 -3.03 23.95 -3.97
N LYS A 344 -3.63 23.37 -2.92
CA LYS A 344 -3.58 21.92 -2.61
C LYS A 344 -4.95 21.28 -2.82
N ILE A 345 -5.36 21.22 -4.08
CA ILE A 345 -6.70 20.76 -4.52
C ILE A 345 -7.13 19.45 -3.84
N GLY A 346 -6.26 18.44 -3.82
CA GLY A 346 -6.57 17.14 -3.22
C GLY A 346 -6.87 17.23 -1.71
N ASN A 347 -6.14 18.08 -0.98
CA ASN A 347 -6.35 18.28 0.46
C ASN A 347 -7.65 19.06 0.72
N ALA A 348 -7.94 20.05 -0.12
CA ALA A 348 -9.18 20.83 -0.06
C ALA A 348 -10.41 19.94 -0.28
N GLN A 349 -10.37 19.07 -1.30
CA GLN A 349 -11.43 18.10 -1.59
C GLN A 349 -11.63 17.11 -0.43
N ARG A 350 -10.56 16.62 0.19
CA ARG A 350 -10.62 15.74 1.37
C ARG A 350 -11.29 16.43 2.57
N ASN A 351 -10.94 17.69 2.80
CA ASN A 351 -11.57 18.51 3.84
C ASN A 351 -13.06 18.72 3.56
N PHE A 352 -13.42 19.06 2.32
CA PHE A 352 -14.82 19.17 1.89
C PHE A 352 -15.59 17.88 2.18
N PHE A 353 -15.09 16.72 1.75
CA PHE A 353 -15.77 15.44 2.03
C PHE A 353 -15.84 15.14 3.52
N THR A 354 -14.85 15.57 4.31
CA THR A 354 -14.91 15.43 5.77
C THR A 354 -16.04 16.27 6.37
N PHE A 355 -16.22 17.53 5.94
CA PHE A 355 -17.35 18.34 6.39
C PHE A 355 -18.68 17.76 5.91
N PHE A 356 -18.74 17.31 4.66
CA PHE A 356 -19.90 16.65 4.08
C PHE A 356 -20.37 15.47 4.94
N PHE A 357 -19.49 14.51 5.22
CA PHE A 357 -19.85 13.34 6.02
C PHE A 357 -20.09 13.67 7.49
N ARG A 358 -19.41 14.69 8.03
CA ARG A 358 -19.68 15.13 9.40
C ARG A 358 -21.09 15.70 9.55
N ASP A 359 -21.57 16.43 8.56
CA ASP A 359 -22.90 17.00 8.60
C ASP A 359 -23.97 15.97 8.27
N LEU A 360 -23.68 15.08 7.32
CA LEU A 360 -24.58 14.01 6.90
C LEU A 360 -24.88 13.01 8.02
N LEU A 361 -23.89 12.74 8.89
CA LEU A 361 -23.95 11.72 9.94
C LEU A 361 -24.09 12.28 11.36
N ASN A 362 -24.43 13.57 11.50
CA ASN A 362 -24.68 14.19 12.80
C ASN A 362 -26.17 14.54 12.92
N ASP A 363 -26.87 13.94 13.89
CA ASP A 363 -28.31 14.14 14.10
C ASP A 363 -28.67 15.53 14.62
N GLU A 364 -27.71 16.25 15.19
CA GLU A 364 -27.82 17.68 15.53
C GLU A 364 -27.62 18.61 14.32
N SER A 365 -27.20 18.10 13.17
CA SER A 365 -27.03 18.90 11.95
C SER A 365 -28.36 19.18 11.27
N ASP A 366 -28.57 20.42 10.85
CA ASP A 366 -29.75 20.80 10.03
C ASP A 366 -29.82 20.02 8.71
N THR A 367 -28.71 19.43 8.26
CA THR A 367 -28.59 18.69 6.99
C THR A 367 -28.52 17.17 7.18
N PHE A 368 -28.83 16.68 8.38
CA PHE A 368 -28.72 15.27 8.75
C PHE A 368 -29.39 14.34 7.71
N LEU A 369 -28.65 13.32 7.27
CA LEU A 369 -29.04 12.33 6.25
C LEU A 369 -29.40 12.87 4.86
N ASN A 370 -29.40 14.18 4.63
CA ASN A 370 -29.75 14.78 3.33
C ASN A 370 -28.47 15.08 2.50
N LEU A 371 -28.37 14.47 1.32
CA LEU A 371 -27.19 14.54 0.46
C LEU A 371 -26.96 15.95 -0.11
N GLU A 372 -27.99 16.59 -0.64
CA GLU A 372 -27.97 17.93 -1.25
C GLU A 372 -27.53 18.98 -0.24
N GLN A 373 -28.23 19.03 0.89
CA GLN A 373 -28.00 20.03 1.91
C GLN A 373 -26.62 19.88 2.56
N SER A 374 -26.17 18.63 2.76
CA SER A 374 -24.83 18.35 3.29
C SER A 374 -23.73 18.80 2.33
N ALA A 375 -23.92 18.66 1.01
CA ALA A 375 -22.97 19.16 0.01
C ALA A 375 -22.85 20.70 0.06
N GLY A 376 -23.99 21.40 0.10
CA GLY A 376 -24.01 22.86 0.23
C GLY A 376 -23.46 23.38 1.57
N SER A 377 -23.67 22.64 2.68
CA SER A 377 -23.08 22.97 3.98
C SER A 377 -21.56 22.78 4.00
N ALA A 378 -21.07 21.70 3.39
CA ALA A 378 -19.66 21.35 3.38
C ALA A 378 -18.78 22.42 2.70
N LEU A 379 -19.23 22.98 1.57
CA LEU A 379 -18.49 24.04 0.88
C LEU A 379 -18.42 25.31 1.74
N ARG A 380 -19.53 25.73 2.34
CA ARG A 380 -19.59 26.90 3.22
C ARG A 380 -18.63 26.75 4.41
N LYS A 381 -18.65 25.59 5.08
CA LYS A 381 -17.71 25.30 6.19
C LYS A 381 -16.26 25.32 5.76
N TYR A 382 -15.97 24.83 4.55
CA TYR A 382 -14.62 24.91 4.00
C TYR A 382 -14.20 26.37 3.79
N GLN A 383 -15.06 27.18 3.17
CA GLN A 383 -14.83 28.60 2.92
C GLN A 383 -14.59 29.37 4.23
N ASP A 384 -15.48 29.22 5.22
CA ASP A 384 -15.38 29.91 6.52
C ASP A 384 -14.07 29.63 7.28
N GLN A 385 -13.42 28.49 7.02
CA GLN A 385 -12.17 28.12 7.69
C GLN A 385 -10.91 28.47 6.90
N ASN A 386 -11.00 28.74 5.60
CA ASN A 386 -9.84 28.80 4.71
C ASN A 386 -9.80 30.02 3.78
N VAL A 387 -10.87 30.81 3.74
CA VAL A 387 -11.03 32.07 2.98
C VAL A 387 -11.29 33.18 3.96
#